data_AF-A0AAX0QTC8-F1
#
_entry.id   AF-A0AAX0QTC8-F1
#
_cell.length_a   1.000
_cell.length_b   1.000
_cell.length_c   1.000
_cell.angle_alpha   90.00
_cell.angle_beta   90.00
_cell.angle_gamma   90.00
#
_symmetry.space_group_name_H-M   'P 1'
#
loop_
_entity.id
_entity.type
_entity.pdbx_description
1 polymer ?
#
loop_
_entity_poly.entity_id
_entity_poly.type
_entity_poly.pdbx_seq_one_letter_code
_entity_poly.pdbx_strand_id
1 'polypeptide(L)'
;MERLLVKYADKVVEFEEKLRNKYKSDSIKLEVRSSVSWLGEELRVESEQGDYLTLFDDENGELSIDYYFVPTEEAESFTIEVKGTYVFREEWKLDIIKSSEGKYTYKKWYRKVPAFDTIDSLIKHVDEDDPTSRVHISDGKESREYDYKILEER
;
A
#
# COMPACT_ATOMS: atom_id res chain seq x y z
N MET A 1 23.55 17.74 -15.24
CA MET A 1 22.69 16.81 -14.48
C MET A 1 22.39 17.47 -13.16
N GLU A 2 21.11 17.70 -12.90
CA GLU A 2 20.60 18.28 -11.65
C GLU A 2 20.12 17.12 -10.76
N ARG A 3 20.42 17.16 -9.46
CA ARG A 3 20.07 16.07 -8.53
C ARG A 3 18.56 16.01 -8.35
N LEU A 4 18.00 14.81 -8.16
CA LEU A 4 16.56 14.62 -7.98
C LEU A 4 15.98 15.42 -6.81
N LEU A 5 16.74 15.57 -5.72
CA LEU A 5 16.35 16.38 -4.56
C LEU A 5 16.09 17.86 -4.91
N VAL A 6 16.78 18.40 -5.92
CA VAL A 6 16.57 19.77 -6.40
C VAL A 6 15.47 19.79 -7.45
N LYS A 7 15.57 18.90 -8.45
CA LYS A 7 14.61 18.75 -9.57
C LYS A 7 13.16 18.51 -9.11
N TYR A 8 12.97 17.85 -7.97
CA TYR A 8 11.67 17.44 -7.44
C TYR A 8 11.45 17.82 -5.97
N ALA A 9 12.04 18.92 -5.50
CA ALA A 9 11.84 19.43 -4.13
C ALA A 9 10.35 19.55 -3.76
N ASP A 10 9.50 20.00 -4.70
CA ASP A 10 8.05 20.11 -4.53
C ASP A 10 7.37 18.78 -4.14
N LYS A 11 7.89 17.63 -4.61
CA LYS A 11 7.35 16.30 -4.24
C LYS A 11 7.75 15.89 -2.83
N VAL A 12 8.89 16.35 -2.35
CA VAL A 12 9.33 16.18 -0.95
C VAL A 12 8.44 17.00 -0.01
N VAL A 13 8.08 18.23 -0.40
CA VAL A 13 7.13 19.08 0.33
C VAL A 13 5.72 18.48 0.30
N GLU A 14 5.22 18.06 -0.86
CA GLU A 14 3.91 17.38 -1.01
C GLU A 14 3.82 16.10 -0.15
N PHE A 15 4.94 15.41 0.07
CA PHE A 15 5.02 14.27 0.98
C PHE A 15 5.00 14.70 2.45
N GLU A 16 5.79 15.71 2.85
CA GLU A 16 5.78 16.25 4.21
C GLU A 16 4.39 16.76 4.62
N GLU A 17 3.71 17.51 3.75
CA GLU A 17 2.36 18.02 3.99
C GLU A 17 1.34 16.90 4.23
N LYS A 18 1.42 15.79 3.48
CA LYS A 18 0.57 14.61 3.71
C LYS A 18 0.83 13.98 5.08
N LEU A 19 2.09 13.88 5.50
CA LEU A 19 2.46 13.33 6.81
C LEU A 19 2.03 14.24 7.97
N ARG A 20 2.19 15.57 7.83
CA ARG A 20 1.66 16.57 8.79
C ARG A 20 0.16 16.41 8.98
N ASN A 21 -0.59 16.35 7.86
CA ASN A 21 -2.04 16.18 7.87
C ASN A 21 -2.50 14.82 8.41
N LYS A 22 -1.72 13.75 8.18
CA LYS A 22 -1.97 12.39 8.67
C LYS A 22 -1.76 12.28 10.18
N TYR A 23 -0.61 12.73 10.68
CA TYR A 23 -0.22 12.61 12.09
C TYR A 23 -0.66 13.77 12.99
N LYS A 24 -1.33 14.79 12.43
CA LYS A 24 -1.73 16.02 13.12
C LYS A 24 -0.55 16.73 13.83
N SER A 25 0.61 16.69 13.18
CA SER A 25 1.88 17.21 13.73
C SER A 25 2.40 18.41 12.93
N ASP A 26 2.78 19.47 13.63
CA ASP A 26 3.47 20.64 13.08
C ASP A 26 4.97 20.38 12.82
N SER A 27 5.46 19.17 13.08
CA SER A 27 6.84 18.75 12.81
C SER A 27 6.87 17.29 12.37
N ILE A 28 7.36 17.04 11.15
CA ILE A 28 7.69 15.71 10.64
C ILE A 28 9.19 15.67 10.36
N LYS A 29 9.88 14.65 10.88
CA LYS A 29 11.29 14.43 10.61
C LYS A 29 11.45 13.50 9.41
N LEU A 30 12.15 13.96 8.38
CA LEU A 30 12.46 13.20 7.17
C LEU A 30 13.96 12.89 7.09
N GLU A 31 14.31 11.64 6.80
CA GLU A 31 15.63 11.26 6.31
C GLU A 31 15.59 11.21 4.78
N VAL A 32 16.57 11.84 4.13
CA VAL A 32 16.69 11.89 2.66
C VAL A 32 17.94 11.13 2.23
N ARG A 33 17.78 10.11 1.40
CA ARG A 33 18.84 9.32 0.79
C ARG A 33 18.76 9.45 -0.73
N SER A 34 19.91 9.55 -1.38
CA SER A 34 20.02 9.51 -2.83
C SER A 34 21.07 8.48 -3.23
N SER A 35 20.81 7.76 -4.31
CA SER A 35 21.79 6.84 -4.93
C SER A 35 21.81 7.03 -6.44
N VAL A 36 22.95 6.76 -7.06
CA VAL A 36 23.12 6.81 -8.52
C VAL A 36 23.65 5.45 -8.96
N SER A 37 23.05 4.90 -10.01
CA SER A 37 23.41 3.63 -10.61
C SER A 37 23.56 3.78 -12.13
N TRP A 38 23.86 2.68 -12.83
CA TRP A 38 23.83 2.65 -14.29
C TRP A 38 22.39 2.61 -14.86
N LEU A 39 21.38 2.35 -14.02
CA LEU A 39 19.97 2.34 -14.42
C LEU A 39 19.28 3.72 -14.28
N GLY A 40 19.85 4.64 -13.50
CA GLY A 40 19.22 5.91 -13.13
C GLY A 40 19.69 6.47 -11.78
N GLU A 41 19.12 7.62 -11.39
CA GLU A 41 19.22 8.20 -10.04
C GLU A 41 17.98 7.81 -9.22
N GLU A 42 18.16 7.50 -7.94
CA GLU A 42 17.07 7.27 -6.98
C GLU A 42 17.14 8.35 -5.88
N LEU A 43 15.97 8.84 -5.44
CA LEU A 43 15.80 9.63 -4.22
C LEU A 43 14.74 8.95 -3.34
N ARG A 44 15.13 8.51 -2.15
CA ARG A 44 14.24 8.00 -1.12
C ARG A 44 14.14 9.00 0.03
N VAL A 45 12.92 9.35 0.40
CA VAL A 45 12.59 10.22 1.53
C VAL A 45 11.74 9.42 2.51
N GLU A 46 12.16 9.30 3.76
CA GLU A 46 11.56 8.39 4.73
C GLU A 46 11.32 9.11 6.06
N SER A 47 10.15 8.89 6.65
CA SER A 47 9.78 9.43 7.95
C SER A 47 10.28 8.55 9.09
N GLU A 48 10.39 9.11 10.29
CA GLU A 48 10.67 8.31 11.50
C GLU A 48 9.53 7.33 11.86
N GLN A 49 8.33 7.50 11.28
CA GLN A 49 7.20 6.59 11.40
C GLN A 49 7.21 5.45 10.35
N GLY A 50 8.11 5.47 9.36
CA GLY A 50 8.26 4.44 8.34
C GLY A 50 7.47 4.66 7.04
N ASP A 51 6.73 5.76 6.90
CA ASP A 51 6.26 6.24 5.60
C ASP A 51 7.43 6.60 4.69
N TYR A 52 7.31 6.37 3.38
CA TYR A 52 8.33 6.83 2.42
C TYR A 52 7.77 7.29 1.07
N LEU A 53 8.52 8.20 0.44
CA LEU A 53 8.45 8.58 -0.97
C LEU A 53 9.72 8.07 -1.65
N THR A 54 9.58 7.42 -2.81
CA THR A 54 10.70 7.12 -3.71
C THR A 54 10.48 7.80 -5.05
N LEU A 55 11.51 8.48 -5.56
CA LEU A 55 11.61 8.95 -6.95
C LEU A 55 12.71 8.14 -7.64
N PHE A 56 12.47 7.72 -8.87
CA PHE A 56 13.48 7.07 -9.71
C PHE A 56 13.42 7.65 -11.12
N ASP A 57 14.52 8.23 -11.59
CA ASP A 57 14.66 8.89 -12.90
C ASP A 57 15.67 8.06 -13.70
N ASP A 58 15.20 7.35 -14.72
CA ASP A 58 15.97 6.30 -15.40
C ASP A 58 16.96 6.86 -16.46
N GLU A 59 17.73 5.99 -17.11
CA GLU A 59 18.68 6.42 -18.16
C GLU A 59 18.02 7.06 -19.40
N ASN A 60 16.71 6.87 -19.59
CA ASN A 60 15.90 7.48 -20.66
C ASN A 60 15.24 8.80 -20.24
N GLY A 61 15.21 9.11 -18.94
CA GLY A 61 14.52 10.26 -18.34
C GLY A 61 13.05 10.00 -18.01
N GLU A 62 12.63 8.74 -17.89
CA GLU A 62 11.31 8.35 -17.37
C GLU A 62 11.35 8.32 -15.82
N LEU A 63 10.29 8.87 -15.20
CA LEU A 63 10.22 9.10 -13.76
C LEU A 63 9.16 8.21 -13.08
N SER A 64 9.57 7.28 -12.22
CA SER A 64 8.67 6.67 -11.23
C SER A 64 8.53 7.57 -10.00
N ILE A 65 7.31 7.64 -9.45
CA ILE A 65 7.00 8.30 -8.18
C ILE A 65 6.15 7.37 -7.32
N ASP A 66 6.76 6.80 -6.28
CA ASP A 66 6.13 5.84 -5.38
C ASP A 66 5.93 6.44 -3.98
N TYR A 67 4.75 6.20 -3.40
CA TYR A 67 4.39 6.66 -2.06
C TYR A 67 3.88 5.47 -1.25
N TYR A 68 4.46 5.25 -0.07
CA TYR A 68 3.97 4.29 0.93
C TYR A 68 3.61 5.02 2.22
N PHE A 69 2.43 4.71 2.76
CA PHE A 69 1.98 5.23 4.05
C PHE A 69 1.71 4.11 5.05
N VAL A 70 2.26 4.24 6.25
CA VAL A 70 2.05 3.31 7.38
C VAL A 70 0.66 3.53 8.00
N PRO A 71 -0.13 2.49 8.29
CA PRO A 71 -1.40 2.64 9.00
C PRO A 71 -1.25 3.36 10.35
N THR A 72 -2.17 4.28 10.67
CA THR A 72 -2.25 4.93 11.98
C THR A 72 -2.97 4.02 12.99
N GLU A 73 -2.77 4.25 14.30
CA GLU A 73 -3.47 3.50 15.35
C GLU A 73 -5.00 3.70 15.35
N GLU A 74 -5.50 4.77 14.70
CA GLU A 74 -6.93 4.99 14.44
C GLU A 74 -7.52 4.09 13.34
N ALA A 75 -6.70 3.26 12.66
CA ALA A 75 -7.16 2.40 11.59
C ALA A 75 -7.56 1.01 12.13
N GLU A 76 -8.86 0.70 12.11
CA GLU A 76 -9.39 -0.62 12.48
C GLU A 76 -8.77 -1.70 11.58
N SER A 77 -8.02 -2.65 12.17
CA SER A 77 -7.45 -3.77 11.43
C SER A 77 -8.15 -5.08 11.77
N PHE A 78 -8.67 -5.78 10.77
CA PHE A 78 -9.39 -7.05 10.92
C PHE A 78 -9.02 -8.03 9.81
N THR A 79 -8.84 -9.31 10.16
CA THR A 79 -8.67 -10.36 9.15
C THR A 79 -10.03 -10.76 8.61
N ILE A 80 -10.21 -10.74 7.29
CA ILE A 80 -11.32 -11.47 6.65
C ILE A 80 -10.86 -12.85 6.20
N GLU A 81 -11.74 -13.84 6.38
CA GLU A 81 -11.68 -15.13 5.70
C GLU A 81 -12.67 -15.06 4.54
N VAL A 82 -12.14 -14.84 3.32
CA VAL A 82 -12.93 -14.87 2.09
C VAL A 82 -13.08 -16.32 1.67
N LYS A 83 -14.32 -16.76 1.52
CA LYS A 83 -14.69 -18.02 0.90
C LYS A 83 -15.16 -17.72 -0.51
N GLY A 84 -14.27 -17.88 -1.48
CA GLY A 84 -14.70 -17.93 -2.86
C GLY A 84 -15.54 -19.20 -3.06
N THR A 85 -16.74 -19.08 -3.63
CA THR A 85 -17.43 -20.23 -4.24
C THR A 85 -16.86 -20.56 -5.63
N TYR A 86 -15.78 -19.88 -6.03
CA TYR A 86 -15.00 -20.20 -7.22
C TYR A 86 -14.31 -21.55 -7.08
N VAL A 87 -13.69 -22.00 -8.18
CA VAL A 87 -13.21 -23.36 -8.44
C VAL A 87 -13.00 -24.16 -7.18
N PHE A 88 -11.78 -24.16 -6.69
CA PHE A 88 -11.45 -24.81 -5.45
C PHE A 88 -12.09 -23.94 -4.37
N ARG A 89 -12.59 -24.54 -3.29
CA ARG A 89 -13.15 -23.81 -2.15
C ARG A 89 -12.02 -23.02 -1.47
N GLU A 90 -11.64 -21.94 -2.13
CA GLU A 90 -10.50 -21.10 -1.81
C GLU A 90 -10.92 -20.23 -0.65
N GLU A 91 -10.79 -20.81 0.53
CA GLU A 91 -10.85 -20.06 1.77
C GLU A 91 -9.48 -19.38 1.90
N TRP A 92 -9.41 -18.06 1.73
CA TRP A 92 -8.16 -17.33 1.87
C TRP A 92 -8.30 -16.19 2.87
N LYS A 93 -7.20 -15.90 3.56
CA LYS A 93 -7.14 -14.88 4.61
C LYS A 93 -6.41 -13.64 4.13
N LEU A 94 -6.93 -12.50 4.54
CA LEU A 94 -6.39 -11.18 4.23
C LEU A 94 -6.59 -10.26 5.43
N ASP A 95 -5.50 -9.67 5.92
CA ASP A 95 -5.53 -8.65 6.96
C ASP A 95 -5.92 -7.31 6.33
N ILE A 96 -7.18 -6.92 6.49
CA ILE A 96 -7.71 -5.64 6.03
C ILE A 96 -7.44 -4.56 7.07
N ILE A 97 -7.19 -3.35 6.57
CA ILE A 97 -7.01 -2.12 7.33
C ILE A 97 -8.07 -1.15 6.83
N LYS A 98 -8.95 -0.69 7.71
CA LYS A 98 -9.97 0.31 7.44
C LYS A 98 -9.51 1.65 8.02
N SER A 99 -9.37 2.65 7.16
CA SER A 99 -9.06 4.02 7.55
C SER A 99 -10.24 4.71 8.25
N SER A 100 -9.96 5.77 9.02
CA SER A 100 -10.98 6.64 9.60
C SER A 100 -11.82 7.41 8.56
N GLU A 101 -11.36 7.48 7.30
CA GLU A 101 -12.13 7.96 6.14
C GLU A 101 -13.09 6.90 5.55
N GLY A 102 -13.14 5.70 6.13
CA GLY A 102 -14.00 4.59 5.67
C GLY A 102 -13.47 3.83 4.45
N LYS A 103 -12.26 4.15 3.97
CA LYS A 103 -11.58 3.40 2.89
C LYS A 103 -10.91 2.14 3.43
N TYR A 104 -10.95 1.07 2.64
CA TYR A 104 -10.32 -0.21 2.93
C TYR A 104 -9.00 -0.38 2.17
N THR A 105 -8.01 -0.98 2.80
CA THR A 105 -6.78 -1.48 2.15
C THR A 105 -6.35 -2.78 2.85
N TYR A 106 -5.25 -3.41 2.46
CA TYR A 106 -4.76 -4.63 3.12
C TYR A 106 -3.26 -4.61 3.38
N LYS A 107 -2.85 -5.40 4.37
CA LYS A 107 -1.48 -5.44 4.88
C LYS A 107 -0.55 -6.18 3.91
N LYS A 108 0.28 -5.44 3.17
CA LYS A 108 1.35 -6.00 2.33
C LYS A 108 2.72 -5.46 2.75
N TRP A 109 3.71 -6.35 2.84
CA TRP A 109 4.99 -6.08 3.51
C TRP A 109 6.07 -5.43 2.63
N TYR A 110 5.80 -5.17 1.34
CA TYR A 110 6.78 -4.63 0.38
C TYR A 110 6.19 -3.79 -0.76
N ARG A 111 4.90 -3.47 -0.75
CA ARG A 111 4.23 -2.72 -1.84
C ARG A 111 3.15 -1.80 -1.31
N LYS A 112 2.98 -0.65 -1.98
CA LYS A 112 1.78 0.17 -1.90
C LYS A 112 0.57 -0.65 -2.33
N VAL A 113 -0.44 -0.72 -1.49
CA VAL A 113 -1.76 -1.28 -1.82
C VAL A 113 -2.72 -0.12 -2.07
N PRO A 114 -3.63 -0.19 -3.05
CA PRO A 114 -4.62 0.87 -3.24
C PRO A 114 -5.58 0.98 -2.04
N ALA A 115 -6.27 2.11 -1.95
CA ALA A 115 -7.41 2.30 -1.06
C ALA A 115 -8.70 2.10 -1.86
N PHE A 116 -9.66 1.39 -1.28
CA PHE A 116 -10.90 0.97 -1.92
C PHE A 116 -12.12 1.46 -1.15
N ASP A 117 -13.19 1.77 -1.88
CA ASP A 117 -14.43 2.29 -1.32
C ASP A 117 -15.35 1.20 -0.75
N THR A 118 -15.15 -0.06 -1.17
CA THR A 118 -15.85 -1.23 -0.65
C THR A 118 -14.91 -2.43 -0.48
N ILE A 119 -15.27 -3.35 0.43
CA ILE A 119 -14.57 -4.63 0.58
C ILE A 119 -14.63 -5.44 -0.72
N ASP A 120 -15.74 -5.41 -1.46
CA ASP A 120 -15.87 -6.14 -2.73
C ASP A 120 -14.89 -5.62 -3.80
N SER A 121 -14.64 -4.31 -3.83
CA SER A 121 -13.65 -3.70 -4.73
C SER A 121 -12.22 -4.13 -4.38
N LEU A 122 -11.93 -4.25 -3.08
CA LEU A 122 -10.65 -4.71 -2.54
C LEU A 122 -10.44 -6.21 -2.82
N ILE A 123 -11.45 -7.05 -2.56
CA ILE A 123 -11.44 -8.48 -2.88
C ILE A 123 -11.22 -8.67 -4.37
N LYS A 124 -11.89 -7.89 -5.22
CA LYS A 124 -11.71 -7.96 -6.68
C LYS A 124 -10.27 -7.66 -7.10
N HIS A 125 -9.60 -6.67 -6.51
CA HIS A 125 -8.19 -6.38 -6.80
C HIS A 125 -7.26 -7.52 -6.35
N VAL A 126 -7.51 -8.13 -5.19
CA VAL A 126 -6.76 -9.32 -4.72
C VAL A 126 -7.06 -10.57 -5.57
N ASP A 127 -8.22 -10.63 -6.22
CA ASP A 127 -8.56 -11.70 -7.15
C ASP A 127 -7.89 -11.50 -8.53
N GLU A 128 -8.02 -10.32 -9.14
CA GLU A 128 -7.62 -10.04 -10.52
C GLU A 128 -6.17 -9.52 -10.68
N ASP A 129 -5.66 -8.68 -9.76
CA ASP A 129 -4.36 -8.00 -9.89
C ASP A 129 -3.29 -8.51 -8.91
N ASP A 130 -3.66 -8.91 -7.68
CA ASP A 130 -2.72 -9.27 -6.61
C ASP A 130 -3.03 -10.61 -5.89
N PRO A 131 -3.08 -11.74 -6.61
CA PRO A 131 -3.29 -13.06 -6.00
C PRO A 131 -2.18 -13.45 -5.00
N THR A 132 -1.00 -12.81 -5.07
CA THR A 132 0.12 -13.08 -4.15
C THR A 132 -0.13 -12.65 -2.70
N SER A 133 -1.20 -11.88 -2.45
CA SER A 133 -1.62 -11.49 -1.09
C SER A 133 -2.60 -12.48 -0.44
N ARG A 134 -3.08 -13.49 -1.17
CA ARG A 134 -3.97 -14.52 -0.62
C ARG A 134 -3.20 -15.53 0.22
N VAL A 135 -3.57 -15.68 1.49
CA VAL A 135 -3.12 -16.85 2.29
C VAL A 135 -4.06 -18.02 2.02
N HIS A 136 -3.76 -18.82 0.99
CA HIS A 136 -4.63 -19.89 0.45
C HIS A 136 -4.88 -21.07 1.41
N ILE A 137 -6.10 -21.60 1.34
CA ILE A 137 -6.55 -22.89 1.87
C ILE A 137 -7.42 -23.55 0.76
N SER A 138 -7.21 -24.84 0.45
CA SER A 138 -7.80 -25.60 -0.69
C SER A 138 -9.24 -26.11 -0.44
N ASP A 139 -10.09 -26.60 -1.37
CA ASP A 139 -9.87 -27.42 -2.61
C ASP A 139 -11.17 -27.58 -3.50
N GLY A 140 -11.09 -27.99 -4.79
CA GLY A 140 -12.16 -28.51 -5.73
C GLY A 140 -13.41 -27.70 -6.27
N LYS A 141 -13.61 -27.59 -7.62
CA LYS A 141 -14.59 -26.82 -8.50
C LYS A 141 -16.08 -26.52 -8.08
N GLU A 142 -16.83 -25.45 -8.47
CA GLU A 142 -16.62 -24.10 -9.13
C GLU A 142 -17.89 -23.18 -9.32
N SER A 143 -17.85 -21.84 -9.04
CA SER A 143 -18.79 -20.74 -9.46
C SER A 143 -18.38 -19.30 -9.00
N ARG A 144 -18.85 -18.14 -9.52
CA ARG A 144 -18.40 -16.79 -9.01
C ARG A 144 -19.36 -16.12 -8.00
N GLU A 145 -19.25 -16.46 -6.72
CA GLU A 145 -19.70 -15.63 -5.58
C GLU A 145 -18.60 -15.58 -4.50
N TYR A 146 -18.60 -14.55 -3.65
CA TYR A 146 -17.70 -14.45 -2.49
C TYR A 146 -18.55 -14.25 -1.23
N ASP A 147 -18.37 -15.12 -0.24
CA ASP A 147 -18.84 -14.90 1.14
C ASP A 147 -17.60 -14.55 1.99
N TYR A 148 -17.72 -13.67 2.98
CA TYR A 148 -16.59 -13.29 3.82
C TYR A 148 -16.96 -13.14 5.29
N LYS A 149 -16.20 -13.83 6.14
CA LYS A 149 -16.31 -13.72 7.59
C LYS A 149 -15.23 -12.78 8.12
N ILE A 150 -15.65 -11.70 8.78
CA ILE A 150 -14.78 -10.92 9.67
C ILE A 150 -14.40 -11.80 10.86
N LEU A 151 -13.10 -11.97 11.08
CA LEU A 151 -12.54 -12.58 12.28
C LEU A 151 -12.26 -11.46 13.28
N GLU A 152 -12.62 -11.69 14.55
CA GLU A 152 -12.65 -10.65 15.58
C GLU A 152 -11.27 -10.00 15.83
N GLU A 153 -11.31 -8.75 16.28
CA GLU A 153 -10.16 -7.90 16.61
C GLU A 153 -9.23 -8.56 17.65
N ARG A 154 -7.94 -8.22 17.61
CA ARG A 154 -6.87 -8.85 18.40
C ARG A 154 -5.90 -7.85 19.02
#